data_AF-A0A8C1WY85-F1
#
_entry.id   AF-A0A8C1WY85-F1
#
_cell.length_a   1.000
_cell.length_b   1.000
_cell.length_c   1.000
_cell.angle_alpha   90.00
_cell.angle_beta   90.00
_cell.angle_gamma   90.00
#
_symmetry.space_group_name_H-M   'P 1'
#
loop_
_entity.id
_entity.type
_entity.pdbx_description
1 polymer ?
#
loop_
_entity_poly.entity_id
_entity_poly.type
_entity_poly.pdbx_seq_one_letter_code
_entity_poly.pdbx_strand_id
1 'polypeptide(L)'
;MKNISQKLPISLFFFSSSVTLSCNFSASGSNDYLHWYRQYGRSKPEFLVLIYINAKQAEVSKIDPRFSVNIPKTTTRTSTELTITDVRLSDSALYYLTHQVKPKITFKM
;
A
#
# COMPACT_ATOMS: atom_id res chain seq x y z
N MET A 1 21.07 43.49 -26.48
CA MET A 1 20.42 42.15 -26.44
C MET A 1 20.59 41.60 -25.04
N LYS A 2 19.52 41.46 -24.26
CA LYS A 2 19.61 41.01 -22.85
C LYS A 2 19.69 39.48 -22.85
N ASN A 3 20.83 38.94 -22.40
CA ASN A 3 21.05 37.51 -22.25
C ASN A 3 20.28 37.03 -21.02
N ILE A 4 19.17 36.32 -21.21
CA ILE A 4 18.37 35.78 -20.11
C ILE A 4 18.97 34.42 -19.73
N SER A 5 19.89 34.42 -18.76
CA SER A 5 20.26 33.19 -18.08
C SER A 5 19.09 32.75 -17.18
N GLN A 6 18.24 31.86 -17.67
CA GLN A 6 17.29 31.15 -16.83
C GLN A 6 18.06 30.10 -16.02
N LYS A 7 18.49 30.50 -14.82
CA LYS A 7 18.99 29.55 -13.83
C LYS A 7 17.76 28.85 -13.24
N LEU A 8 17.45 27.64 -13.73
CA LEU A 8 16.51 26.77 -13.02
C LEU A 8 16.97 26.68 -11.56
N PRO A 9 16.09 26.86 -10.56
CA PRO A 9 16.49 26.58 -9.19
C PRO A 9 16.85 25.09 -9.16
N ILE A 10 18.09 24.79 -8.79
CA ILE A 10 18.49 23.43 -8.42
C ILE A 10 17.65 23.12 -7.17
N SER A 11 16.48 22.51 -7.35
CA SER A 11 15.70 22.01 -6.24
C SER A 11 16.43 20.78 -5.70
N LEU A 12 17.26 20.99 -4.68
CA LEU A 12 17.74 19.91 -3.82
C LEU A 12 16.51 19.38 -3.06
N PHE A 13 15.81 18.44 -3.68
CA PHE A 13 14.70 17.74 -3.04
C PHE A 13 15.31 16.69 -2.12
N PHE A 14 15.37 17.00 -0.82
CA PHE A 14 15.65 15.99 0.19
C PHE A 14 14.41 15.10 0.26
N PHE A 15 14.37 14.01 -0.51
CA PHE A 15 13.34 12.98 -0.32
C PHE A 15 13.61 12.27 1.03
N SER A 16 13.05 12.82 2.10
CA SER A 16 12.99 12.20 3.42
C SER A 16 11.55 12.22 3.96
N SER A 17 10.56 12.33 3.06
CA SER A 17 9.16 12.31 3.43
C SER A 17 8.61 10.89 3.25
N SER A 18 8.07 10.34 4.33
CA SER A 18 7.28 9.11 4.27
C SER A 18 5.82 9.46 4.04
N VAL A 19 5.09 8.62 3.31
CA VAL A 19 3.65 8.76 3.09
C VAL A 19 2.94 7.53 3.62
N THR A 20 1.83 7.74 4.32
CA THR A 20 0.95 6.69 4.82
C THR A 20 -0.37 6.72 4.07
N LEU A 21 -0.70 5.62 3.41
CA LEU A 21 -1.97 5.40 2.72
C LEU A 21 -2.89 4.61 3.64
N SER A 22 -4.00 5.22 4.04
CA SER A 22 -5.03 4.57 4.87
C SER A 22 -6.18 4.10 3.99
N CYS A 23 -6.62 2.87 4.18
CA CYS A 23 -7.81 2.33 3.52
C CYS A 23 -8.75 1.72 4.56
N ASN A 24 -10.01 2.15 4.52
CA ASN A 24 -11.06 1.58 5.35
C ASN A 24 -11.71 0.39 4.63
N PHE A 25 -11.97 -0.68 5.36
CA PHE A 25 -12.62 -1.88 4.86
C PHE A 25 -13.62 -2.43 5.88
N SER A 26 -14.58 -3.23 5.42
CA SER A 26 -15.55 -3.91 6.29
C SER A 26 -15.35 -5.42 6.19
N ALA A 27 -14.69 -6.00 7.18
CA ALA A 27 -14.51 -7.46 7.28
C ALA A 27 -15.62 -8.08 8.12
N SER A 28 -16.46 -8.92 7.51
CA SER A 28 -17.52 -9.67 8.19
C SER A 28 -17.14 -11.11 8.52
N GLY A 29 -16.00 -11.61 7.99
CA GLY A 29 -15.60 -13.00 8.07
C GLY A 29 -14.44 -13.27 9.03
N SER A 30 -14.36 -14.51 9.51
CA SER A 30 -13.24 -15.03 10.33
C SER A 30 -12.03 -15.49 9.50
N ASN A 31 -12.08 -15.42 8.16
CA ASN A 31 -11.02 -15.87 7.26
C ASN A 31 -10.71 -14.84 6.17
N ASP A 32 -10.73 -13.56 6.54
CA ASP A 32 -10.56 -12.45 5.62
C ASP A 32 -9.08 -12.07 5.45
N TYR A 33 -8.66 -11.89 4.20
CA TYR A 33 -7.33 -11.47 3.81
C TYR A 33 -7.41 -10.15 3.06
N LEU A 34 -6.42 -9.27 3.27
CA LEU A 34 -6.29 -8.05 2.48
C LEU A 34 -5.00 -8.07 1.68
N HIS A 35 -5.05 -7.47 0.51
CA HIS A 35 -3.88 -7.35 -0.34
C HIS A 35 -3.74 -5.90 -0.80
N TRP A 36 -2.53 -5.36 -0.64
CA TRP A 36 -2.15 -4.09 -1.23
C TRP A 36 -1.50 -4.31 -2.59
N TYR A 37 -1.92 -3.50 -3.56
CA TYR A 37 -1.35 -3.47 -4.89
C TYR A 37 -0.94 -2.05 -5.28
N ARG A 38 0.06 -1.99 -6.17
CA ARG A 38 0.46 -0.77 -6.89
C ARG A 38 0.30 -1.00 -8.39
N GLN A 39 -0.23 -0.01 -9.10
CA GLN A 39 -0.37 -0.07 -10.54
C GLN A 39 0.13 1.22 -11.20
N TYR A 40 1.11 1.08 -12.07
CA TYR A 40 1.63 2.16 -12.89
C TYR A 40 0.83 2.30 -14.18
N GLY A 41 0.10 3.40 -14.36
CA GLY A 41 -0.68 3.64 -15.58
C GLY A 41 -1.60 2.46 -15.93
N ARG A 42 -1.44 1.89 -17.13
CA ARG A 42 -2.19 0.71 -17.61
C ARG A 42 -1.43 -0.62 -17.46
N SER A 43 -0.34 -0.63 -16.69
CA SER A 43 0.44 -1.85 -16.44
C SER A 43 -0.32 -2.84 -15.56
N LYS A 44 0.19 -4.08 -15.48
CA LYS A 44 -0.32 -5.07 -14.53
C LYS A 44 -0.13 -4.57 -13.08
N PRO A 45 -1.06 -4.86 -12.17
CA PRO A 45 -0.86 -4.60 -10.75
C PRO A 45 0.31 -5.39 -10.17
N GLU A 46 1.09 -4.75 -9.32
CA GLU A 46 2.19 -5.33 -8.55
C GLU A 46 1.73 -5.58 -7.12
N PHE A 47 1.92 -6.82 -6.65
CA PHE A 47 1.62 -7.19 -5.28
C PHE A 47 2.64 -6.58 -4.31
N LEU A 48 2.14 -5.89 -3.29
CA LEU A 48 2.95 -5.24 -2.27
C LEU A 48 2.89 -5.94 -0.92
N VAL A 49 1.69 -6.24 -0.41
CA VAL A 49 1.51 -6.74 0.96
C VAL A 49 0.29 -7.66 1.03
N LEU A 50 0.42 -8.78 1.76
CA LEU A 50 -0.69 -9.61 2.21
C LEU A 50 -0.88 -9.40 3.71
N ILE A 51 -2.12 -9.16 4.14
CA ILE A 51 -2.48 -8.96 5.55
C ILE A 51 -3.43 -10.06 5.99
N TYR A 52 -3.03 -10.74 7.05
CA TYR A 52 -3.82 -11.73 7.78
C TYR A 52 -4.56 -11.03 8.92
N ILE A 53 -5.80 -10.60 8.68
CA ILE A 53 -6.57 -9.78 9.64
C ILE A 53 -6.64 -10.45 11.03
N ASN A 54 -6.91 -11.76 11.07
CA ASN A 54 -7.08 -12.47 12.35
C ASN A 54 -5.77 -12.77 13.07
N ALA A 55 -4.71 -13.08 12.31
CA ALA A 55 -3.39 -13.32 12.88
C ALA A 55 -2.69 -12.02 13.29
N LYS A 56 -3.21 -10.85 12.86
CA LYS A 56 -2.55 -9.54 12.97
C LYS A 56 -1.12 -9.58 12.42
N GLN A 57 -0.96 -10.28 11.31
CA GLN A 57 0.33 -10.48 10.63
C GLN A 57 0.24 -9.96 9.20
N ALA A 58 1.39 -9.59 8.65
CA ALA A 58 1.52 -9.24 7.26
C ALA A 58 2.78 -9.81 6.64
N GLU A 59 2.67 -10.13 5.36
CA GLU A 59 3.78 -10.51 4.49
C GLU A 59 3.99 -9.38 3.50
N VAL A 60 5.13 -8.70 3.61
CA VAL A 60 5.53 -7.63 2.70
C VAL A 60 6.36 -8.23 1.57
N SER A 61 6.01 -7.87 0.34
CA SER A 61 6.74 -8.23 -0.87
C SER A 61 8.16 -7.69 -0.82
N LYS A 62 9.11 -8.49 -1.34
CA LYS A 62 10.54 -8.12 -1.39
C LYS A 62 10.88 -7.19 -2.57
N ILE A 63 9.87 -6.72 -3.31
CA ILE A 63 10.07 -5.88 -4.50
C ILE A 63 10.73 -4.54 -4.15
N ASP A 64 10.41 -3.99 -2.98
CA ASP A 64 10.97 -2.72 -2.52
C ASP A 64 10.90 -2.63 -0.98
N PRO A 65 12.05 -2.49 -0.29
CA PRO A 65 12.12 -2.49 1.17
C PRO A 65 11.54 -1.21 1.81
N ARG A 66 11.19 -0.20 1.02
CA ARG A 66 10.58 1.05 1.51
C ARG A 66 9.12 0.88 1.93
N PHE A 67 8.48 -0.21 1.53
CA PHE A 67 7.12 -0.53 1.93
C PHE A 67 7.08 -1.15 3.32
N SER A 68 6.17 -0.65 4.14
CA SER A 68 5.85 -1.23 5.45
C SER A 68 4.35 -1.11 5.68
N VAL A 69 3.79 -1.99 6.52
CA VAL A 69 2.37 -1.94 6.86
C VAL A 69 2.21 -1.86 8.35
N ASN A 70 1.29 -1.00 8.78
CA ASN A 70 0.85 -0.95 10.16
C ASN A 70 -0.53 -1.62 10.24
N ILE A 71 -0.63 -2.65 11.07
CA ILE A 71 -1.88 -3.34 11.36
C ILE A 71 -2.38 -2.80 12.69
N PRO A 72 -3.49 -2.03 12.73
CA PRO A 72 -4.03 -1.52 13.97
C PRO A 72 -4.28 -2.67 14.95
N LYS A 73 -3.78 -2.52 16.18
CA LYS A 73 -3.99 -3.51 17.25
C LYS A 73 -5.43 -3.52 17.77
N THR A 74 -6.23 -2.52 17.39
CA THR A 74 -7.60 -2.28 17.83
C THR A 74 -8.54 -3.41 17.40
N THR A 75 -9.60 -3.62 18.18
CA THR A 75 -10.62 -4.66 17.94
C THR A 75 -11.43 -4.38 16.67
N THR A 76 -11.47 -3.12 16.24
CA THR A 76 -12.12 -2.64 15.02
C THR A 76 -11.30 -2.99 13.79
N ARG A 77 -11.72 -4.06 13.09
CA ARG A 77 -11.17 -4.55 11.81
C ARG A 77 -11.57 -3.66 10.64
N THR A 78 -11.30 -2.36 10.74
CA THR A 78 -11.90 -1.37 9.84
C THR A 78 -10.91 -0.60 8.99
N SER A 79 -9.61 -0.66 9.27
CA SER A 79 -8.60 0.07 8.49
C SER A 79 -7.24 -0.61 8.44
N THR A 80 -6.49 -0.33 7.37
CA THR A 80 -5.09 -0.73 7.17
C THR A 80 -4.30 0.46 6.64
N GLU A 81 -3.04 0.54 7.05
CA GLU A 81 -2.12 1.62 6.68
C GLU A 81 -0.89 1.05 5.98
N LEU A 82 -0.66 1.48 4.74
CA LEU A 82 0.56 1.20 3.98
C LEU A 82 1.46 2.44 4.03
N THR A 83 2.66 2.28 4.58
CA THR A 83 3.67 3.34 4.67
C THR A 83 4.76 3.10 3.63
N ILE A 84 5.08 4.16 2.89
CA ILE A 84 6.20 4.20 1.93
C ILE A 84 7.22 5.19 2.49
N THR A 85 8.44 4.72 2.75
CA THR A 85 9.56 5.60 3.17
C THR A 85 10.34 6.11 1.96
N ASP A 86 11.06 7.22 2.10
CA ASP A 86 11.84 7.83 1.00
C ASP A 86 11.04 7.92 -0.31
N VAL A 87 9.84 8.53 -0.25
CA VAL A 87 8.93 8.62 -1.39
C VAL A 87 9.55 9.47 -2.48
N ARG A 88 9.50 9.00 -3.72
CA ARG A 88 10.05 9.65 -4.92
C ARG A 88 8.95 9.93 -5.92
N LEU A 89 9.19 10.85 -6.86
CA LEU A 89 8.25 11.11 -7.96
C LEU A 89 7.89 9.84 -8.76
N SER A 90 8.83 8.89 -8.86
CA SER A 90 8.64 7.60 -9.52
C SER A 90 7.68 6.65 -8.78
N ASP A 91 7.30 6.95 -7.53
CA ASP A 91 6.33 6.16 -6.77
C ASP A 91 4.89 6.55 -7.08
N SER A 92 4.67 7.59 -7.90
CA SER A 92 3.35 8.03 -8.36
C SER A 92 2.67 6.91 -9.15
N ALA A 93 1.65 6.32 -8.54
CA ALA A 93 0.92 5.16 -9.05
C ALA A 93 -0.47 5.09 -8.41
N LEU A 94 -1.33 4.24 -8.96
CA LEU A 94 -2.57 3.86 -8.28
C LEU A 94 -2.23 2.82 -7.20
N TYR A 95 -2.62 3.09 -5.96
CA TYR A 95 -2.53 2.13 -4.86
C TYR A 95 -3.93 1.74 -4.44
N TYR A 96 -4.21 0.44 -4.37
CA TYR A 96 -5.54 -0.04 -3.99
C TYR A 96 -5.46 -1.29 -3.13
N LEU A 97 -6.51 -1.46 -2.33
CA LEU A 97 -6.69 -2.58 -1.43
C LEU A 97 -7.73 -3.54 -2.02
N THR A 98 -7.45 -4.84 -1.96
CA THR A 98 -8.46 -5.86 -2.27
C THR A 98 -8.72 -6.72 -1.04
N HIS A 99 -10.00 -6.95 -0.74
CA HIS A 99 -10.45 -7.84 0.33
C HIS A 99 -10.88 -9.17 -0.27
N GLN A 100 -10.27 -10.26 0.21
CA GLN A 100 -10.65 -11.62 -0.16
C GLN A 100 -11.26 -12.34 1.03
N VAL A 101 -12.41 -12.98 0.79
CA VAL A 101 -13.10 -13.83 1.75
C VAL A 101 -12.86 -15.28 1.35
N LYS A 102 -12.26 -16.11 2.22
CA LYS A 102 -12.14 -17.55 1.92
C LYS A 102 -13.52 -18.21 1.95
N PRO A 103 -13.94 -18.89 0.87
CA PRO A 103 -15.21 -19.60 0.87
C PRO A 103 -15.16 -20.78 1.85
N LYS A 104 -16.19 -20.90 2.70
CA LYS A 104 -16.40 -22.08 3.53
C LYS A 104 -17.10 -23.15 2.71
N ILE A 105 -16.34 -24.08 2.12
CA ILE A 105 -16.91 -25.24 1.45
C ILE A 105 -17.50 -26.16 2.53
N THR A 106 -18.82 -26.37 2.52
CA THR A 106 -19.50 -27.29 3.42
C THR A 106 -20.12 -28.41 2.59
N PHE A 107 -19.65 -29.64 2.79
CA PHE A 107 -20.30 -30.82 2.22
C PHE A 107 -21.49 -31.19 3.10
N LYS A 108 -22.69 -31.24 2.52
CA LYS A 108 -23.84 -31.88 3.16
C LYS A 108 -23.90 -33.32 2.65
N MET A 109 -23.77 -34.27 3.58
CA MET A 109 -24.14 -35.67 3.35
C MET A 109 -25.65 -35.80 3.47
#